data_AF-A0A482V1T3-F1
#
_entry.id   AF-A0A482V1T3-F1
#
_cell.length_a   1.000
_cell.length_b   1.000
_cell.length_c   1.000
_cell.angle_alpha   90.00
_cell.angle_beta   90.00
_cell.angle_gamma   90.00
#
_symmetry.space_group_name_H-M   'P 1'
#
loop_
_entity.id
_entity.type
_entity.pdbx_description
1 polymer ?
#
loop_
_entity_poly.entity_id
_entity_poly.type
_entity_poly.pdbx_seq_one_letter_code
_entity_poly.pdbx_strand_id
1 'polypeptide(L)'
;TQDLFIVLRKIFIDYGYHKVTKQINLVCLVFHSVAYLVQVVFILSHMNVELISRYSPMMGMTASGLVVMIVPLILEKDIWVLRKTLLLFAWSLDCAGKEVKLTIRKRSKQVNCFNIYVFIIFFSGTVIMMPFLGDQSELFLCIQTFKYYFGFWSTVPYWLYFGTLPFVVYSSIRHAYVLFYGMLLTRQQITLINEHLERISEDLDEDTETYQVEIGKRLRFCIKQHIAVKM
;
A
#
# COMPACT_ATOMS: atom_id res chain seq x y z
N THR A 1 22.31 -0.80 3.75
CA THR A 1 21.33 0.24 4.11
C THR A 1 20.28 -0.34 5.04
N GLN A 2 20.17 0.17 6.27
CA GLN A 2 19.15 -0.32 7.22
C GLN A 2 17.78 0.27 6.86
N ASP A 3 16.91 -0.53 6.23
CA ASP A 3 15.54 -0.11 5.92
C ASP A 3 14.67 -0.16 7.18
N LEU A 4 14.37 1.03 7.71
CA LEU A 4 13.56 1.21 8.92
C LEU A 4 12.06 0.96 8.70
N PHE A 5 11.62 0.87 7.45
CA PHE A 5 10.24 0.63 7.05
C PHE A 5 10.09 -0.73 6.32
N ILE A 6 10.98 -1.68 6.65
CA ILE A 6 11.05 -3.00 6.01
C ILE A 6 9.72 -3.76 6.00
N VAL A 7 8.87 -3.58 7.03
CA VAL A 7 7.56 -4.24 7.11
C VAL A 7 6.66 -3.76 5.98
N LEU A 8 6.57 -2.44 5.76
CA LEU A 8 5.78 -1.87 4.66
C LEU A 8 6.31 -2.33 3.30
N ARG A 9 7.63 -2.29 3.11
CA ARG A 9 8.26 -2.75 1.87
C ARG A 9 7.94 -4.21 1.61
N LYS A 10 8.13 -5.10 2.59
CA LYS A 10 7.88 -6.52 2.42
C LYS A 10 6.42 -6.80 2.10
N ILE A 11 5.48 -6.22 2.87
CA ILE A 11 4.05 -6.51 2.73
C ILE A 11 3.48 -5.94 1.43
N PHE A 12 3.77 -4.68 1.09
CA PHE A 12 3.07 -3.99 0.00
C PHE A 12 3.84 -3.96 -1.31
N ILE A 13 5.16 -4.12 -1.28
CA ILE A 13 6.01 -4.13 -2.47
C ILE A 13 6.46 -5.56 -2.78
N ASP A 14 7.25 -6.17 -1.90
CA ASP A 14 7.88 -7.47 -2.21
C ASP A 14 6.82 -8.58 -2.35
N TYR A 15 5.89 -8.71 -1.40
CA TYR A 15 4.76 -9.65 -1.49
C TYR A 15 3.63 -9.13 -2.37
N GLY A 16 3.36 -7.83 -2.34
CA GLY A 16 2.28 -7.21 -3.12
C GLY A 16 2.43 -7.38 -4.62
N TYR A 17 3.67 -7.38 -5.13
CA TYR A 17 3.97 -7.56 -6.56
C TYR A 17 4.63 -8.92 -6.84
N HIS A 18 4.53 -9.86 -5.90
CA HIS A 18 4.99 -11.23 -6.14
C HIS A 18 4.09 -11.93 -7.17
N LYS A 19 4.67 -12.82 -7.99
CA LYS A 19 3.96 -13.56 -9.04
C LYS A 19 2.72 -14.30 -8.51
N VAL A 20 2.82 -14.89 -7.32
CA VAL A 20 1.69 -15.61 -6.68
C VAL A 20 0.56 -14.66 -6.32
N THR A 21 0.86 -13.54 -5.65
CA THR A 21 -0.12 -12.51 -5.29
C THR A 21 -0.82 -11.95 -6.52
N LYS A 22 -0.09 -11.77 -7.63
CA LYS A 22 -0.66 -11.36 -8.91
C LYS A 22 -1.69 -12.37 -9.45
N GLN A 23 -1.37 -13.67 -9.41
CA GLN A 23 -2.30 -14.70 -9.86
C GLN A 23 -3.55 -14.74 -8.98
N ILE A 24 -3.39 -14.66 -7.65
CA ILE A 24 -4.52 -14.59 -6.72
C ILE A 24 -5.37 -13.34 -7.02
N ASN A 25 -4.73 -12.18 -7.26
CA ASN A 25 -5.43 -10.94 -7.62
C ASN A 25 -6.25 -11.10 -8.90
N LEU A 26 -5.71 -11.78 -9.91
CA LEU A 26 -6.42 -12.01 -11.17
C LEU A 26 -7.64 -12.92 -10.96
N VAL A 27 -7.48 -14.01 -10.20
CA VAL A 27 -8.59 -14.92 -9.88
C VAL A 27 -9.68 -14.19 -9.10
N CYS A 28 -9.31 -13.44 -8.06
CA CYS A 28 -10.26 -12.64 -7.28
C CYS A 28 -10.94 -11.57 -8.16
N LEU A 29 -10.19 -10.89 -9.03
CA LEU A 29 -10.74 -9.87 -9.94
C LEU A 29 -11.80 -10.48 -10.86
N VAL A 30 -11.50 -11.60 -11.51
CA VAL A 30 -12.45 -12.28 -12.41
C VAL A 30 -13.69 -12.72 -11.63
N PHE A 31 -13.51 -13.38 -10.50
CA PHE A 31 -14.63 -13.84 -9.67
C PHE A 31 -15.52 -12.69 -9.21
N HIS A 32 -14.95 -11.63 -8.61
CA HIS A 32 -15.73 -10.49 -8.15
C HIS A 32 -16.36 -9.70 -9.29
N SER A 33 -15.74 -9.65 -10.47
CA SER A 33 -16.33 -9.02 -11.67
C SER A 33 -17.58 -9.78 -12.12
N VAL A 34 -17.50 -11.12 -12.19
CA VAL A 34 -18.66 -11.96 -12.52
C VAL A 34 -19.75 -11.79 -11.47
N ALA A 35 -19.42 -11.89 -10.18
CA ALA A 35 -20.38 -11.69 -9.10
C ALA A 35 -21.03 -10.30 -9.13
N TYR A 36 -20.28 -9.26 -9.50
CA TYR A 36 -20.79 -7.91 -9.67
C TYR A 36 -21.75 -7.81 -10.86
N LEU A 37 -21.41 -8.41 -12.01
CA LEU A 37 -22.29 -8.44 -13.18
C LEU A 37 -23.60 -9.17 -12.88
N VAL A 38 -23.57 -10.29 -12.16
CA VAL A 38 -24.79 -11.00 -11.77
C VAL A 38 -25.66 -10.11 -10.87
N GLN A 39 -25.08 -9.35 -9.94
CA GLN A 39 -25.83 -8.38 -9.12
C GLN A 39 -26.43 -7.25 -9.96
N VAL A 40 -25.71 -6.72 -10.95
CA VAL A 40 -26.24 -5.71 -11.88
C VAL A 40 -27.42 -6.27 -12.68
N VAL A 41 -27.31 -7.47 -13.22
CA VAL A 41 -28.41 -8.15 -13.93
C VAL A 41 -29.61 -8.37 -13.01
N PHE A 42 -29.37 -8.74 -11.76
CA PHE A 42 -30.43 -8.89 -10.76
C PHE A 42 -31.18 -7.59 -10.52
N ILE A 43 -30.47 -6.46 -10.34
CA ILE A 43 -31.09 -5.14 -10.18
C ILE A 43 -31.89 -4.77 -11.43
N LEU A 44 -31.33 -4.94 -12.63
CA LEU A 44 -31.99 -4.58 -13.88
C LEU A 44 -33.26 -5.40 -14.14
N SER A 45 -33.27 -6.67 -13.73
CA SER A 45 -34.45 -7.55 -13.88
C SER A 45 -35.52 -7.32 -12.81
N HIS A 46 -35.15 -6.81 -11.64
CA HIS A 46 -36.04 -6.57 -10.51
C HIS A 46 -36.02 -5.09 -10.08
N MET A 47 -36.04 -4.18 -11.08
CA MET A 47 -35.88 -2.75 -10.84
C MET A 47 -36.87 -2.24 -9.79
N ASN A 48 -36.32 -1.86 -8.63
CA ASN A 48 -37.04 -1.29 -7.51
C ASN A 48 -36.16 -0.19 -6.89
N VAL A 49 -36.73 0.99 -6.67
CA VAL A 49 -36.03 2.14 -6.08
C VAL A 49 -35.50 1.80 -4.68
N GLU A 50 -36.23 1.01 -3.90
CA GLU A 50 -35.79 0.56 -2.58
C GLU A 50 -34.56 -0.35 -2.69
N LEU A 51 -34.57 -1.30 -3.62
CA LEU A 51 -33.45 -2.21 -3.87
C LEU A 51 -32.18 -1.43 -4.28
N ILE A 52 -32.33 -0.50 -5.23
CA ILE A 52 -31.22 0.31 -5.72
C ILE A 52 -30.67 1.21 -4.62
N SER A 53 -31.53 1.92 -3.89
CA SER A 53 -31.09 2.83 -2.83
C SER A 53 -30.39 2.10 -1.68
N ARG A 54 -30.88 0.92 -1.30
CA ARG A 54 -30.29 0.09 -0.24
C ARG A 54 -28.90 -0.46 -0.59
N TYR A 55 -28.73 -1.02 -1.79
CA TYR A 55 -27.52 -1.77 -2.14
C TYR A 55 -26.49 -0.99 -2.98
N SER A 56 -26.88 0.13 -3.59
CA SER A 56 -25.98 0.94 -4.41
C SER A 56 -24.69 1.39 -3.70
N PRO A 57 -24.65 1.73 -2.39
CA PRO A 57 -23.39 2.11 -1.73
C PRO A 57 -22.38 0.95 -1.73
N MET A 58 -22.81 -0.24 -1.34
CA MET A 58 -21.94 -1.42 -1.28
C MET A 58 -21.52 -1.88 -2.69
N MET A 59 -22.42 -1.80 -3.66
CA MET A 59 -22.09 -2.07 -5.06
C MET A 59 -21.10 -1.03 -5.61
N GLY A 60 -21.25 0.25 -5.25
CA GLY A 60 -20.29 1.30 -5.60
C GLY A 60 -18.90 1.04 -5.02
N MET A 61 -18.82 0.63 -3.75
CA MET A 61 -17.55 0.21 -3.13
C MET A 61 -16.95 -1.03 -3.80
N THR A 62 -17.78 -1.98 -4.22
CA THR A 62 -17.31 -3.16 -4.95
C THR A 62 -16.75 -2.77 -6.31
N ALA A 63 -17.44 -1.89 -7.05
CA ALA A 63 -16.98 -1.38 -8.34
C ALA A 63 -15.65 -0.63 -8.22
N SER A 64 -15.49 0.24 -7.21
CA SER A 64 -14.22 0.93 -6.96
C SER A 64 -13.12 -0.05 -6.59
N GLY A 65 -13.41 -1.07 -5.78
CA GLY A 65 -12.48 -2.17 -5.48
C GLY A 65 -12.00 -2.90 -6.73
N LEU A 66 -12.90 -3.22 -7.67
CA LEU A 66 -12.54 -3.84 -8.95
C LEU A 66 -11.60 -2.96 -9.78
N VAL A 67 -11.87 -1.66 -9.86
CA VAL A 67 -10.97 -0.70 -10.54
C VAL A 67 -9.59 -0.70 -9.90
N VAL A 68 -9.51 -0.64 -8.57
CA VAL A 68 -8.21 -0.63 -7.87
C VAL A 68 -7.48 -1.98 -7.99
N MET A 69 -8.17 -3.10 -8.20
CA MET A 69 -7.53 -4.38 -8.49
C MET A 69 -6.89 -4.46 -9.88
N ILE A 70 -7.30 -3.61 -10.82
CA ILE A 70 -6.72 -3.52 -12.18
C ILE A 70 -5.42 -2.70 -12.16
N VAL A 71 -5.36 -1.62 -11.38
CA VAL A 71 -4.21 -0.69 -11.30
C VAL A 71 -2.84 -1.39 -11.17
N PRO A 72 -2.63 -2.36 -10.27
CA PRO A 72 -1.33 -2.98 -10.06
C PRO A 72 -0.96 -3.96 -11.19
N LEU A 73 -1.92 -4.40 -12.00
CA LEU A 73 -1.63 -5.14 -13.22
C LEU A 73 -1.03 -4.24 -14.30
N ILE A 74 -1.39 -2.94 -14.28
CA ILE A 74 -0.89 -1.92 -15.21
C ILE A 74 0.45 -1.35 -14.71
N LEU A 75 0.50 -0.91 -13.45
CA LEU A 75 1.63 -0.16 -12.87
C LEU A 75 2.77 -1.04 -12.34
N GLU A 76 2.71 -2.37 -12.49
CA GLU A 76 3.72 -3.29 -11.94
C GLU A 76 5.15 -2.90 -12.34
N LYS A 77 5.38 -2.63 -13.64
CA LYS A 77 6.70 -2.28 -14.16
C LYS A 77 7.22 -0.98 -13.55
N ASP A 78 6.37 0.03 -13.49
CA ASP A 78 6.72 1.35 -12.96
C ASP A 78 7.05 1.27 -11.47
N ILE A 79 6.33 0.44 -10.71
CA ILE A 79 6.57 0.23 -9.29
C ILE A 79 7.90 -0.51 -9.05
N TRP A 80 8.26 -1.47 -9.90
CA TRP A 80 9.57 -2.11 -9.83
C TRP A 80 10.71 -1.14 -10.17
N VAL A 81 10.53 -0.26 -11.15
CA VAL A 81 11.50 0.79 -11.48
C VAL A 81 11.62 1.75 -10.29
N LEU A 82 10.50 2.27 -9.78
CA LEU A 82 10.45 3.16 -8.62
C LEU A 82 11.17 2.55 -7.41
N ARG A 83 10.90 1.27 -7.11
CA ARG A 83 11.59 0.54 -6.02
C ARG A 83 13.11 0.52 -6.23
N LYS A 84 13.59 0.21 -7.43
CA LYS A 84 15.02 0.16 -7.73
C LYS A 84 15.65 1.54 -7.57
N THR A 85 15.02 2.57 -8.12
CA THR A 85 15.46 3.96 -8.01
C THR A 85 15.55 4.39 -6.55
N LEU A 86 14.47 4.20 -5.78
CA LEU A 86 14.41 4.54 -4.36
C LEU A 86 15.48 3.85 -3.53
N LEU A 87 15.75 2.56 -3.78
CA LEU A 87 16.76 1.81 -3.03
C LEU A 87 18.20 2.16 -3.44
N LEU A 88 18.43 2.46 -4.72
CA LEU A 88 19.76 2.83 -5.22
C LEU A 88 20.24 4.15 -4.61
N PHE A 89 19.32 5.09 -4.38
CA PHE A 89 19.63 6.39 -3.78
C PHE A 89 19.47 6.42 -2.27
N ALA A 90 19.02 5.36 -1.60
CA ALA A 90 18.85 5.39 -0.16
C ALA A 90 20.22 5.43 0.56
N TRP A 91 20.56 6.56 1.21
CA TRP A 91 21.71 6.64 2.12
C TRP A 91 21.53 5.74 3.34
N SER A 92 22.65 5.23 3.86
CA SER A 92 22.64 4.50 5.13
C SER A 92 22.43 5.45 6.29
N LEU A 93 21.72 4.98 7.32
CA LEU A 93 21.62 5.66 8.62
C LEU A 93 22.95 5.75 9.37
N ASP A 94 23.99 5.08 8.89
CA ASP A 94 25.33 5.15 9.48
C ASP A 94 26.06 6.43 9.10
N CYS A 95 25.59 7.14 8.07
CA CYS A 95 26.07 8.47 7.72
C CYS A 95 25.50 9.58 8.64
N ALA A 96 24.50 9.25 9.46
CA ALA A 96 23.84 10.18 10.37
C ALA A 96 24.58 10.25 11.72
N GLY A 97 24.52 11.42 12.36
CA GLY A 97 24.95 11.56 13.74
C GLY A 97 24.03 10.85 14.71
N LYS A 98 24.51 10.68 15.95
CA LYS A 98 23.78 9.93 16.98
C LYS A 98 22.38 10.49 17.23
N GLU A 99 22.22 11.81 17.28
CA GLU A 99 20.93 12.45 17.58
C GLU A 99 19.89 12.29 16.47
N VAL A 100 20.27 12.52 15.21
CA VAL A 100 19.37 12.35 14.08
C VAL A 100 19.06 10.87 13.87
N LYS A 101 20.04 9.98 14.03
CA LYS A 101 19.83 8.52 14.02
C LYS A 101 18.78 8.08 15.04
N LEU A 102 18.86 8.60 16.28
CA LEU A 102 17.86 8.35 17.33
C LEU A 102 16.48 8.90 16.96
N THR A 103 16.43 10.12 16.42
CA THR A 103 15.18 10.77 16.00
C THR A 103 14.48 9.99 14.88
N ILE A 104 15.22 9.62 13.83
CA ILE A 104 14.70 8.81 12.72
C ILE A 104 14.20 7.45 13.25
N ARG A 105 14.96 6.79 14.13
CA ARG A 105 14.57 5.50 14.71
C ARG A 105 13.31 5.59 15.56
N LYS A 106 13.15 6.65 16.37
CA LYS A 106 11.93 6.89 17.18
C LYS A 106 10.71 7.07 16.28
N ARG A 107 10.83 7.90 15.23
CA ARG A 107 9.76 8.12 14.25
C ARG A 107 9.38 6.84 13.49
N SER A 108 10.37 6.08 13.03
CA SER A 108 10.14 4.79 12.38
C SER A 108 9.40 3.82 13.30
N LYS A 109 9.80 3.71 14.57
CA LYS A 109 9.11 2.85 15.54
C LYS A 109 7.64 3.26 15.70
N GLN A 110 7.37 4.56 15.80
CA GLN A 110 6.00 5.07 15.91
C GLN A 110 5.15 4.71 14.68
N VAL A 111 5.69 4.90 13.47
CA VAL A 111 5.02 4.53 12.22
C VAL A 111 4.78 3.02 12.15
N ASN A 112 5.76 2.21 12.52
CA ASN A 112 5.63 0.75 12.53
C ASN A 112 4.57 0.28 13.53
N CYS A 113 4.52 0.84 14.74
CA CYS A 113 3.47 0.54 15.71
C CYS A 113 2.08 0.94 15.19
N PHE A 114 1.95 2.12 14.58
CA PHE A 114 0.69 2.56 13.98
C PHE A 114 0.23 1.60 12.87
N ASN A 115 1.13 1.18 11.97
CA ASN A 115 0.80 0.23 10.92
C ASN A 115 0.32 -1.11 11.47
N ILE A 116 0.97 -1.64 12.52
CA ILE A 116 0.54 -2.88 13.18
C ILE A 116 -0.88 -2.73 13.73
N TYR A 117 -1.18 -1.61 14.40
CA TYR A 117 -2.53 -1.34 14.91
C TYR A 117 -3.57 -1.28 13.79
N VAL A 118 -3.25 -0.61 12.69
CA VAL A 118 -4.11 -0.55 11.50
C VAL A 118 -4.36 -1.95 10.92
N PHE A 119 -3.33 -2.81 10.83
CA PHE A 119 -3.51 -4.19 10.38
C PHE A 119 -4.41 -5.01 11.29
N ILE A 120 -4.33 -4.81 12.61
CA ILE A 120 -5.22 -5.49 13.56
C ILE A 120 -6.67 -5.09 13.31
N ILE A 121 -6.94 -3.79 13.09
CA ILE A 121 -8.29 -3.31 12.76
C ILE A 121 -8.79 -3.91 11.44
N PHE A 122 -7.94 -3.95 10.40
CA PHE A 122 -8.33 -4.56 9.13
C PHE A 122 -8.63 -6.06 9.27
N PHE A 123 -7.81 -6.77 10.04
CA PHE A 123 -8.01 -8.19 10.29
C PHE A 123 -9.29 -8.43 11.09
N SER A 124 -9.55 -7.68 12.16
CA SER A 124 -10.78 -7.82 12.93
C SER A 124 -12.03 -7.48 12.10
N GLY A 125 -11.98 -6.42 11.30
CA GLY A 125 -13.06 -6.06 10.38
C GLY A 125 -13.34 -7.16 9.35
N THR A 126 -12.30 -7.79 8.80
CA THR A 126 -12.44 -8.94 7.91
C THR A 126 -13.12 -10.11 8.61
N VAL A 127 -12.69 -10.43 9.84
CA VAL A 127 -13.29 -11.52 10.62
C VAL A 127 -14.77 -11.25 10.87
N ILE A 128 -15.14 -10.03 11.28
CA ILE A 128 -16.55 -9.65 11.53
C ILE A 128 -17.41 -9.81 10.26
N MET A 129 -16.85 -9.54 9.09
CA MET A 129 -17.56 -9.70 7.81
C MET A 129 -17.72 -11.15 7.38
N MET A 130 -17.13 -12.12 8.09
CA MET A 130 -17.24 -13.53 7.71
C MET A 130 -18.64 -14.09 7.93
N PRO A 131 -19.10 -14.97 7.03
CA PRO A 131 -20.42 -15.61 7.08
C PRO A 131 -20.86 -16.23 8.39
N PHE A 132 -19.91 -16.72 9.20
CA PHE A 132 -20.21 -17.45 10.42
C PHE A 132 -20.58 -16.53 11.61
N LEU A 133 -20.32 -15.23 11.52
CA LEU A 133 -20.57 -14.26 12.59
C LEU A 133 -21.92 -13.53 12.49
N GLY A 134 -22.66 -13.71 11.40
CA GLY A 134 -23.99 -13.12 11.26
C GLY A 134 -24.48 -13.06 9.82
N ASP A 135 -25.75 -12.68 9.65
CA ASP A 135 -26.31 -12.44 8.32
C ASP A 135 -25.89 -11.07 7.78
N GLN A 136 -25.21 -11.07 6.64
CA GLN A 136 -24.74 -9.87 5.96
C GLN A 136 -25.68 -9.45 4.82
N SER A 137 -26.86 -10.08 4.70
CA SER A 137 -27.81 -9.89 3.60
C SER A 137 -28.32 -8.46 3.47
N GLU A 138 -28.34 -7.69 4.57
CA GLU A 138 -28.76 -6.30 4.56
C GLU A 138 -27.78 -5.36 3.85
N LEU A 139 -26.50 -5.73 3.83
CA LEU A 139 -25.41 -4.94 3.26
C LEU A 139 -25.00 -5.44 1.88
N PHE A 140 -25.02 -6.76 1.67
CA PHE A 140 -24.50 -7.40 0.46
C PHE A 140 -25.60 -8.05 -0.37
N LEU A 141 -25.94 -7.41 -1.49
CA LEU A 141 -26.91 -7.92 -2.46
C LEU A 141 -26.53 -9.30 -3.01
N CYS A 142 -25.21 -9.58 -3.13
CA CYS A 142 -24.72 -10.86 -3.64
C CYS A 142 -25.31 -12.08 -2.93
N ILE A 143 -25.67 -11.95 -1.65
CA ILE A 143 -26.27 -13.06 -0.87
C ILE A 143 -27.64 -13.42 -1.44
N GLN A 144 -28.49 -12.42 -1.69
CA GLN A 144 -29.82 -12.62 -2.27
C GLN A 144 -29.70 -13.11 -3.71
N THR A 145 -28.82 -12.47 -4.49
CA THR A 145 -28.55 -12.83 -5.88
C THR A 145 -28.06 -14.28 -6.01
N PHE A 146 -27.15 -14.73 -5.16
CA PHE A 146 -26.65 -16.10 -5.20
C PHE A 146 -27.72 -17.11 -4.84
N LYS A 147 -28.53 -16.84 -3.81
CA LYS A 147 -29.67 -17.70 -3.45
C LYS A 147 -30.67 -17.79 -4.59
N TYR A 148 -30.97 -16.68 -5.26
CA TYR A 148 -31.93 -16.62 -6.36
C TYR A 148 -31.47 -17.44 -7.58
N TYR A 149 -30.24 -17.26 -8.05
CA TYR A 149 -29.77 -17.92 -9.28
C TYR A 149 -29.21 -19.34 -9.06
N PHE A 150 -28.62 -19.63 -7.90
CA PHE A 150 -27.92 -20.89 -7.64
C PHE A 150 -28.64 -21.81 -6.64
N GLY A 151 -29.68 -21.33 -5.95
CA GLY A 151 -30.46 -22.12 -4.99
C GLY A 151 -29.56 -22.77 -3.94
N PHE A 152 -29.61 -24.10 -3.81
CA PHE A 152 -28.78 -24.86 -2.87
C PHE A 152 -27.26 -24.66 -3.09
N TRP A 153 -26.84 -24.43 -4.33
CA TRP A 153 -25.43 -24.21 -4.66
C TRP A 153 -24.92 -22.82 -4.31
N SER A 154 -25.79 -21.91 -3.82
CA SER A 154 -25.41 -20.53 -3.44
C SER A 154 -24.32 -20.48 -2.36
N THR A 155 -24.20 -21.53 -1.56
CA THR A 155 -23.21 -21.65 -0.48
C THR A 155 -21.78 -21.53 -0.99
N VAL A 156 -21.47 -22.08 -2.17
CA VAL A 156 -20.11 -22.06 -2.74
C VAL A 156 -19.67 -20.64 -3.13
N PRO A 157 -20.37 -19.90 -4.02
CA PRO A 157 -19.99 -18.54 -4.36
C PRO A 157 -20.09 -17.59 -3.16
N TYR A 158 -20.98 -17.86 -2.21
CA TYR A 158 -21.08 -17.10 -0.96
C TYR A 158 -19.79 -17.19 -0.13
N TRP A 159 -19.33 -18.39 0.22
CA TRP A 159 -18.08 -18.55 0.97
C TRP A 159 -16.87 -18.04 0.20
N LEU A 160 -16.84 -18.26 -1.12
CA LEU A 160 -15.75 -17.76 -1.96
C LEU A 160 -15.71 -16.22 -1.93
N TYR A 161 -16.85 -15.55 -2.07
CA TYR A 161 -16.94 -14.09 -2.07
C TYR A 161 -16.43 -13.44 -0.80
N PHE A 162 -16.84 -13.95 0.36
CA PHE A 162 -16.36 -13.41 1.64
C PHE A 162 -14.92 -13.84 1.94
N GLY A 163 -14.51 -15.04 1.52
CA GLY A 163 -13.13 -15.52 1.67
C GLY A 163 -12.11 -14.71 0.86
N THR A 164 -12.50 -14.21 -0.32
CA THR A 164 -11.63 -13.38 -1.17
C THR A 164 -11.74 -11.88 -0.89
N LEU A 165 -12.74 -11.44 -0.11
CA LEU A 165 -12.93 -10.04 0.29
C LEU A 165 -11.68 -9.39 0.94
N PRO A 166 -10.97 -10.03 1.90
CA PRO A 166 -9.73 -9.45 2.45
C PRO A 166 -8.67 -9.19 1.37
N PHE A 167 -8.64 -9.99 0.31
CA PHE A 167 -7.71 -9.79 -0.79
C PHE A 167 -8.08 -8.57 -1.65
N VAL A 168 -9.38 -8.34 -1.87
CA VAL A 168 -9.90 -7.11 -2.52
C VAL A 168 -9.50 -5.89 -1.70
N VAL A 169 -9.76 -5.91 -0.39
CA VAL A 169 -9.40 -4.81 0.52
C VAL A 169 -7.88 -4.57 0.54
N TYR A 170 -7.09 -5.64 0.62
CA TYR A 170 -5.63 -5.55 0.54
C TYR A 170 -5.17 -4.86 -0.75
N SER A 171 -5.76 -5.24 -1.90
CA SER A 171 -5.44 -4.60 -3.17
C SER A 171 -5.80 -3.12 -3.18
N SER A 172 -6.92 -2.75 -2.56
CA SER A 172 -7.37 -1.35 -2.43
C SER A 172 -6.39 -0.48 -1.66
N ILE A 173 -5.86 -0.96 -0.54
CA ILE A 173 -4.93 -0.20 0.30
C ILE A 173 -3.48 -0.26 -0.21
N ARG A 174 -3.11 -1.30 -0.97
CA ARG A 174 -1.72 -1.56 -1.39
C ARG A 174 -1.07 -0.33 -2.03
N HIS A 175 -1.72 0.32 -2.98
CA HIS A 175 -1.13 1.47 -3.68
C HIS A 175 -0.90 2.65 -2.74
N ALA A 176 -1.86 2.95 -1.86
CA ALA A 176 -1.70 4.00 -0.87
C ALA A 176 -0.49 3.72 0.03
N TYR A 177 -0.27 2.45 0.43
CA TYR A 177 0.88 2.06 1.23
C TYR A 177 2.21 2.06 0.47
N VAL A 178 2.22 1.77 -0.84
CA VAL A 178 3.42 1.93 -1.68
C VAL A 178 3.82 3.40 -1.74
N LEU A 179 2.86 4.31 -1.97
CA LEU A 179 3.10 5.76 -1.95
C LEU A 179 3.56 6.23 -0.57
N PHE A 180 2.89 5.76 0.49
CA PHE A 180 3.26 6.08 1.86
C PHE A 180 4.69 5.64 2.20
N TYR A 181 5.09 4.43 1.79
CA TYR A 181 6.48 3.97 1.93
C TYR A 181 7.45 4.90 1.20
N GLY A 182 7.14 5.29 -0.05
CA GLY A 182 7.93 6.25 -0.81
C GLY A 182 8.08 7.59 -0.08
N MET A 183 6.98 8.15 0.42
CA MET A 183 7.00 9.41 1.20
C MET A 183 7.86 9.32 2.46
N LEU A 184 7.75 8.21 3.20
CA LEU A 184 8.55 7.97 4.41
C LEU A 184 10.04 7.88 4.08
N LEU A 185 10.40 7.16 3.03
CA LEU A 185 11.77 7.01 2.59
C LEU A 185 12.34 8.35 2.10
N THR A 186 11.61 9.09 1.26
CA THR A 186 12.01 10.43 0.79
C THR A 186 12.21 11.39 1.95
N ARG A 187 11.29 11.42 2.93
CA ARG A 187 11.42 12.27 4.12
C ARG A 187 12.66 11.90 4.94
N GLN A 188 12.97 10.61 5.06
CA GLN A 188 14.20 10.17 5.71
C GLN A 188 15.44 10.65 4.95
N GLN A 189 15.46 10.52 3.62
CA GLN A 189 16.60 10.98 2.80
C GLN A 189 16.80 12.50 2.90
N ILE A 190 15.72 13.29 2.86
CA ILE A 190 15.81 14.76 3.06
C ILE A 190 16.40 15.09 4.44
N THR A 191 16.00 14.37 5.49
CA THR A 191 16.54 14.59 6.83
C THR A 191 18.05 14.31 6.90
N LEU A 192 18.51 13.25 6.22
CA LEU A 192 19.94 12.90 6.15
C LEU A 192 20.75 13.93 5.36
N ILE A 193 20.21 14.43 4.24
CA ILE A 193 20.87 15.46 3.43
C ILE A 193 21.01 16.76 4.24
N ASN A 194 19.95 17.17 4.94
CA ASN A 194 19.96 18.38 5.76
C ASN A 194 21.00 18.27 6.89
N GLU A 195 21.05 17.14 7.60
CA GLU A 195 22.06 16.92 8.64
C GLU A 195 23.48 16.95 8.08
N HIS A 196 23.72 16.35 6.91
CA HIS A 196 25.04 16.36 6.30
C HIS A 196 25.46 17.75 5.80
N LEU A 197 24.50 18.58 5.37
CA LEU A 197 24.75 19.98 5.03
C LEU A 197 25.08 20.82 6.28
N GLU A 198 24.36 20.62 7.39
CA GLU A 198 24.63 21.32 8.65
C GLU A 198 26.02 21.01 9.20
N ARG A 199 26.50 19.77 9.02
CA ARG A 199 27.83 19.32 9.49
C ARG A 199 28.93 19.40 8.46
N ILE A 200 28.73 20.11 7.34
CA ILE A 200 29.64 20.00 6.21
C ILE A 200 31.06 20.46 6.51
N SER A 201 31.23 21.39 7.46
CA SER A 201 32.51 21.97 7.90
C SER A 201 32.93 21.57 9.32
N GLU A 202 32.13 20.79 10.07
CA GLU A 202 32.34 20.55 11.51
C GLU A 202 33.68 19.87 11.86
N ASP A 203 34.24 19.09 10.93
CA ASP A 203 35.46 18.29 11.07
C ASP A 203 36.60 18.79 10.17
N LEU A 204 36.45 19.98 9.55
CA LEU A 204 37.42 20.55 8.63
C LEU A 204 38.09 21.78 9.26
N ASP A 205 39.42 21.83 9.17
CA ASP A 205 40.21 22.95 9.67
C ASP A 205 40.25 24.06 8.60
N GLU A 206 39.73 25.25 8.94
CA GLU A 206 39.49 26.34 7.98
C GLU A 206 40.78 26.88 7.35
N ASP A 207 41.92 26.73 8.05
CA ASP A 207 43.22 27.27 7.65
C ASP A 207 43.96 26.38 6.63
N THR A 208 43.40 25.23 6.25
CA THR A 208 44.05 24.31 5.32
C THR A 208 43.69 24.63 3.86
N GLU A 209 44.67 24.63 2.94
CA GLU A 209 44.40 24.76 1.49
C GLU A 209 43.42 23.70 0.95
N THR A 210 43.31 22.56 1.64
CA THR A 210 42.37 21.47 1.30
C THR A 210 40.92 21.74 1.71
N TYR A 211 40.65 22.73 2.55
CA TYR A 211 39.31 23.04 3.09
C TYR A 211 38.28 23.27 1.97
N GLN A 212 38.56 24.21 1.07
CA GLN A 212 37.65 24.58 -0.03
C GLN A 212 37.42 23.43 -1.01
N VAL A 213 38.45 22.62 -1.25
CA VAL A 213 38.36 21.44 -2.13
C VAL A 213 37.44 20.39 -1.51
N GLU A 214 37.56 20.15 -0.21
CA GLU A 214 36.79 19.12 0.48
C GLU A 214 35.33 19.54 0.70
N ILE A 215 35.08 20.79 1.09
CA ILE A 215 33.75 21.41 1.10
C ILE A 215 33.10 21.29 -0.28
N GLY A 216 33.83 21.62 -1.35
CA GLY A 216 33.34 21.51 -2.73
C GLY A 216 32.95 20.08 -3.12
N LYS A 217 33.71 19.07 -2.70
CA LYS A 217 33.35 17.65 -2.92
C LYS A 217 32.10 17.26 -2.15
N ARG A 218 32.01 17.61 -0.86
CA ARG A 218 30.86 17.29 0.01
C ARG A 218 29.58 17.96 -0.50
N LEU A 219 29.65 19.22 -0.93
CA LEU A 219 28.53 19.93 -1.57
C LEU A 219 28.09 19.26 -2.87
N ARG A 220 29.03 18.92 -3.77
CA ARG A 220 28.70 18.20 -5.01
C ARG A 220 28.03 16.86 -4.72
N PHE A 221 28.44 16.16 -3.67
CA PHE A 221 27.80 14.92 -3.23
C PHE A 221 26.36 15.15 -2.75
N CYS A 222 26.12 16.14 -1.89
CA CYS A 222 24.77 16.55 -1.47
C CYS A 222 23.89 16.98 -2.64
N ILE A 223 24.42 17.73 -3.60
CA ILE A 223 23.67 18.20 -4.78
C ILE A 223 23.28 17.01 -5.66
N LYS A 224 24.21 16.09 -5.96
CA LYS A 224 23.89 14.86 -6.71
C LYS A 224 22.78 14.07 -6.02
N GLN A 225 22.83 14.00 -4.70
CA GLN A 225 21.83 13.29 -3.91
C GLN A 225 20.47 14.01 -3.90
N HIS A 226 20.45 15.33 -3.77
CA HIS A 226 19.22 16.13 -3.83
C HIS A 226 18.55 16.03 -5.20
N ILE A 227 19.33 16.07 -6.29
CA ILE A 227 18.83 15.85 -7.65
C ILE A 227 18.20 14.46 -7.78
N ALA A 228 18.85 13.42 -7.22
CA ALA A 228 18.33 12.06 -7.26
C ALA A 228 17.05 11.85 -6.45
N VAL A 229 16.84 12.63 -5.37
CA VAL A 229 15.61 12.59 -4.56
C VAL A 229 14.46 13.37 -5.21
N LYS A 230 14.77 14.35 -6.08
CA LYS A 230 13.79 15.17 -6.81
C LYS A 230 13.23 14.48 -8.07
N MET A 231 13.98 13.52 -8.64
CA MET A 231 13.56 12.69 -9.77
C MET A 231 12.62 11.57 -9.34
#